data_AF-A0A846N933-F1
#
_entry.id   AF-A0A846N933-F1
#
_cell.length_a   1.000
_cell.length_b   1.000
_cell.length_c   1.000
_cell.angle_alpha   90.00
_cell.angle_beta   90.00
_cell.angle_gamma   90.00
#
_symmetry.space_group_name_H-M   'P 1'
#
loop_
_entity.id
_entity.type
_entity.pdbx_description
1 polymer ?
#
loop_
_entity_poly.entity_id
_entity_poly.type
_entity_poly.pdbx_seq_one_letter_code
_entity_poly.pdbx_strand_id
1 'polypeptide(L)'
;MSEKSRAYPKKGKGKHKLTPGWASWRWLSGVSSKEKQWFLGTLMGRGGYEAWMAHLARGLHNPAFLLKFEGTSDPWQRSKIVGKKISELRKSYRAMTDEQRAELTKQAEVELSVGLELKERVDKSTP
;
A
#
# COMPACT_ATOMS: atom_id res chain seq x y z
N MET A 1 -11.77 35.13 56.57
CA MET A 1 -12.03 35.74 55.25
C MET A 1 -10.70 36.06 54.59
N SER A 2 -10.34 35.37 53.51
CA SER A 2 -9.41 35.88 52.50
C SER A 2 -9.83 35.26 51.17
N GLU A 3 -10.16 36.14 50.25
CA GLU A 3 -10.92 35.93 49.04
C GLU A 3 -9.96 35.82 47.84
N LYS A 4 -10.39 35.08 46.81
CA LYS A 4 -9.92 35.12 45.40
C LYS A 4 -8.76 34.19 45.02
N SER A 5 -9.08 32.89 45.03
CA SER A 5 -8.64 31.98 43.97
C SER A 5 -9.13 32.50 42.62
N ARG A 6 -8.26 33.15 41.84
CA ARG A 6 -8.52 33.48 40.43
C ARG A 6 -8.13 32.26 39.59
N ALA A 7 -9.04 31.29 39.53
CA ALA A 7 -8.97 30.24 38.52
C ALA A 7 -9.20 30.89 37.15
N TYR A 8 -8.15 31.07 36.36
CA TYR A 8 -8.31 31.40 34.95
C TYR A 8 -9.08 30.25 34.27
N PRO A 9 -10.18 30.50 33.56
CA PRO A 9 -10.81 29.46 32.77
C PRO A 9 -9.81 29.02 31.69
N LYS A 10 -9.46 27.73 31.69
CA LYS A 10 -8.73 27.12 30.56
C LYS A 10 -9.52 27.46 29.32
N LYS A 11 -8.95 28.27 28.41
CA LYS A 11 -9.52 28.56 27.10
C LYS A 11 -9.88 27.22 26.45
N GLY A 12 -11.15 26.86 26.48
CA GLY A 12 -11.66 25.73 25.72
C GLY A 12 -11.26 25.98 24.28
N LYS A 13 -10.60 25.00 23.64
CA LYS A 13 -10.27 25.08 22.22
C LYS A 13 -11.59 25.36 21.51
N GLY A 14 -11.76 26.60 21.05
CA GLY A 14 -12.96 27.02 20.36
C GLY A 14 -13.22 26.01 19.25
N LYS A 15 -14.49 25.67 19.03
CA LYS A 15 -14.89 24.96 17.81
C LYS A 15 -14.52 25.89 16.64
N HIS A 16 -13.27 25.82 16.17
CA HIS A 16 -12.90 26.41 14.90
C HIS A 16 -13.94 25.91 13.91
N LYS A 17 -14.68 26.82 13.27
CA LYS A 17 -15.64 26.46 12.23
C LYS A 17 -14.87 25.55 11.27
N LEU A 18 -15.24 24.26 11.23
CA LEU A 18 -14.64 23.25 10.38
C LEU A 18 -14.90 23.68 8.94
N THR A 19 -13.99 24.44 8.35
CA THR A 19 -14.05 24.77 6.93
C THR A 19 -13.39 23.65 6.13
N PRO A 20 -13.82 23.41 4.89
CA PRO A 20 -13.15 22.43 4.02
C PRO A 20 -11.64 22.69 3.93
N GLY A 21 -11.22 23.95 3.81
CA GLY A 21 -9.79 24.31 3.79
C GLY A 21 -9.04 23.95 5.07
N TRP A 22 -9.62 24.22 6.25
CA TRP A 22 -8.99 23.85 7.53
C TRP A 22 -8.98 22.33 7.75
N ALA A 23 -10.02 21.62 7.32
CA ALA A 23 -10.07 20.16 7.37
C ALA A 23 -9.00 19.53 6.46
N SER A 24 -8.87 20.01 5.23
CA SER A 24 -7.83 19.57 4.28
C SER A 24 -6.43 19.87 4.80
N TRP A 25 -6.19 21.07 5.33
CA TRP A 25 -4.89 21.40 5.94
C TRP A 25 -4.58 20.47 7.12
N ARG A 26 -5.54 20.25 8.03
CA ARG A 26 -5.34 19.35 9.18
C ARG A 26 -5.03 17.92 8.75
N TRP A 27 -5.67 17.43 7.69
CA TRP A 27 -5.36 16.13 7.12
C TRP A 27 -3.93 16.09 6.55
N LEU A 28 -3.56 17.06 5.71
CA LEU A 28 -2.21 17.15 5.11
C LEU A 28 -1.11 17.28 6.18
N SER A 29 -1.30 18.13 7.19
CA SER A 29 -0.38 18.24 8.32
C SER A 29 -0.29 16.95 9.11
N GLY A 30 -1.40 16.24 9.28
CA GLY A 30 -1.43 14.92 9.90
C GLY A 30 -0.61 13.89 9.12
N VAL A 31 -0.76 13.83 7.80
CA VAL A 31 0.02 12.96 6.91
C VAL A 31 1.51 13.28 7.03
N SER A 32 1.90 14.54 6.87
CA SER A 32 3.29 14.98 6.97
C SER A 32 3.90 14.65 8.34
N SER A 33 3.17 14.89 9.44
CA SER A 33 3.67 14.59 10.79
C SER A 33 3.93 13.10 11.04
N LYS A 34 3.27 12.22 10.29
CA LYS A 34 3.37 10.77 10.43
C LYS A 34 4.18 10.12 9.31
N GLU A 35 4.72 10.89 8.38
CA GLU A 35 5.44 10.38 7.21
C GLU A 35 6.49 9.33 7.58
N LYS A 36 7.34 9.63 8.57
CA LYS A 36 8.35 8.69 9.08
C LYS A 36 7.74 7.41 9.67
N GLN A 37 6.61 7.51 10.37
CA GLN A 37 5.92 6.34 10.93
C GLN A 37 5.32 5.47 9.81
N TRP A 38 4.76 6.08 8.77
CA TRP A 38 4.22 5.36 7.61
C TRP A 38 5.33 4.69 6.81
N PHE A 39 6.48 5.36 6.68
CA PHE A 39 7.67 4.80 6.05
C PHE A 39 8.16 3.57 6.82
N LEU A 40 8.37 3.69 8.13
CA LEU A 40 8.79 2.57 8.98
C LEU A 40 7.76 1.43 8.95
N GLY A 41 6.47 1.73 9.00
CA GLY A 41 5.41 0.74 8.88
C GLY A 41 5.44 -0.01 7.55
N THR A 42 5.69 0.72 6.44
CA THR A 42 5.86 0.12 5.11
C THR A 42 7.07 -0.83 5.08
N LEU A 43 8.20 -0.42 5.65
CA LEU A 43 9.41 -1.26 5.71
C LEU A 43 9.18 -2.52 6.56
N MET A 44 8.58 -2.37 7.75
CA MET A 44 8.28 -3.50 8.63
C MET A 44 7.27 -4.48 8.01
N GLY A 45 6.32 -3.96 7.22
CA GLY A 45 5.29 -4.76 6.54
C GLY A 45 5.70 -5.24 5.14
N ARG A 46 6.90 -4.90 4.66
CA ARG A 46 7.33 -5.10 3.27
C ARG A 46 7.15 -6.54 2.81
N GLY A 47 7.62 -7.49 3.61
CA GLY A 47 7.59 -8.91 3.23
C GLY A 47 6.17 -9.43 2.94
N GLY A 48 5.16 -8.94 3.65
CA GLY A 48 3.76 -9.32 3.40
C GLY A 48 3.21 -8.72 2.10
N TYR A 49 3.65 -7.52 1.74
CA TYR A 49 3.33 -6.90 0.45
C TYR A 49 4.04 -7.62 -0.70
N GLU A 50 5.33 -7.92 -0.56
CA GLU A 50 6.13 -8.68 -1.52
C GLU A 50 5.53 -10.06 -1.80
N ALA A 51 5.17 -10.80 -0.76
CA ALA A 51 4.51 -12.10 -0.93
C ALA A 51 3.17 -11.98 -1.67
N TRP A 52 2.37 -10.95 -1.36
CA TRP A 52 1.13 -10.68 -2.08
C TRP A 52 1.39 -10.33 -3.55
N MET A 53 2.40 -9.51 -3.83
CA MET A 53 2.76 -9.11 -5.19
C MET A 53 3.27 -10.29 -6.01
N ALA A 54 4.12 -11.16 -5.44
CA ALA A 54 4.58 -12.38 -6.11
C ALA A 54 3.40 -13.31 -6.45
N HIS A 55 2.48 -13.53 -5.50
CA HIS A 55 1.29 -14.34 -5.73
C HIS A 55 0.36 -13.74 -6.79
N LEU A 56 0.14 -12.42 -6.72
CA LEU A 56 -0.70 -11.68 -7.65
C LEU A 56 -0.12 -11.74 -9.08
N ALA A 57 1.16 -11.42 -9.24
CA ALA A 57 1.84 -11.42 -10.53
C ALA A 57 1.79 -12.81 -11.19
N ARG A 58 2.09 -13.87 -10.44
CA ARG A 58 1.97 -15.26 -10.92
C ARG A 58 0.55 -15.60 -11.34
N GLY A 59 -0.43 -15.18 -10.54
CA GLY A 59 -1.84 -15.41 -10.82
C GLY A 59 -2.34 -14.72 -12.09
N LEU A 60 -1.84 -13.51 -12.37
CA LEU A 60 -2.17 -12.73 -13.56
C LEU A 60 -1.37 -13.17 -14.79
N HIS A 61 -0.17 -13.72 -14.64
CA HIS A 61 0.59 -14.32 -15.73
C HIS A 61 0.16 -15.76 -16.06
N ASN A 62 -0.93 -16.24 -15.47
CA ASN A 62 -1.47 -17.56 -15.83
C ASN A 62 -1.91 -17.58 -17.32
N PRO A 63 -1.40 -18.51 -18.14
CA PRO A 63 -1.67 -18.50 -19.59
C PRO A 63 -3.15 -18.56 -19.95
N ALA A 64 -3.95 -19.32 -19.21
CA ALA A 64 -5.39 -19.42 -19.45
C ALA A 64 -6.12 -18.10 -19.13
N PHE A 65 -5.66 -17.37 -18.11
CA PHE A 65 -6.17 -16.04 -17.80
C PHE A 65 -5.77 -15.03 -18.88
N LEU A 66 -4.50 -15.02 -19.29
CA LEU A 66 -4.00 -14.10 -20.33
C LEU A 66 -4.72 -14.28 -21.65
N LEU A 67 -4.88 -15.53 -22.12
CA LEU A 67 -5.60 -15.83 -23.35
C LEU A 67 -7.05 -15.33 -23.30
N LYS A 68 -7.72 -15.52 -22.16
CA LYS A 68 -9.09 -15.01 -21.96
C LYS A 68 -9.14 -13.48 -21.92
N PHE A 69 -8.16 -12.84 -21.29
CA PHE A 69 -8.08 -11.39 -21.18
C PHE A 69 -7.85 -10.74 -22.55
N GLU A 70 -6.88 -11.25 -23.31
CA GLU A 70 -6.53 -10.77 -24.65
C GLU A 70 -7.67 -10.98 -25.64
N GLY A 71 -8.32 -12.16 -25.58
CA GLY A 71 -9.48 -12.49 -26.43
C GLY A 71 -10.77 -11.74 -26.10
N THR A 72 -10.84 -11.02 -24.98
CA THR A 72 -12.00 -10.18 -24.64
C THR A 72 -11.84 -8.82 -25.28
N SER A 73 -12.76 -8.37 -26.15
CA SER A 73 -12.65 -7.05 -26.81
C SER A 73 -13.22 -5.89 -25.97
N ASP A 74 -14.31 -6.12 -25.23
CA ASP A 74 -14.98 -5.10 -24.43
C ASP A 74 -14.14 -4.68 -23.20
N PRO A 75 -13.80 -3.37 -23.06
CA PRO A 75 -13.03 -2.87 -21.91
C PRO A 75 -13.70 -3.11 -20.56
N TRP A 76 -15.04 -3.06 -20.50
CA TRP A 76 -15.77 -3.29 -19.25
C TRP A 76 -15.71 -4.76 -18.83
N GLN A 77 -15.89 -5.69 -19.76
CA GLN A 77 -15.67 -7.11 -19.51
C GLN A 77 -14.22 -7.41 -19.11
N ARG A 78 -13.23 -6.79 -19.76
CA ARG A 78 -11.81 -6.95 -19.37
C ARG A 78 -11.59 -6.56 -17.92
N SER A 79 -12.05 -5.38 -17.51
CA SER A 79 -11.97 -4.91 -16.12
C SER A 79 -12.65 -5.88 -15.14
N LYS A 80 -13.85 -6.36 -15.50
CA LYS A 80 -14.59 -7.34 -14.68
C LYS A 80 -13.85 -8.67 -14.52
N ILE A 81 -13.22 -9.18 -15.57
CA ILE A 81 -12.44 -10.43 -15.54
C ILE A 81 -11.22 -10.28 -14.63
N VAL A 82 -10.50 -9.16 -14.75
CA VAL A 82 -9.36 -8.85 -13.86
C VAL A 82 -9.84 -8.76 -12.40
N GLY A 83 -10.90 -8.01 -12.13
CA GLY A 83 -11.45 -7.87 -10.77
C GLY A 83 -11.87 -9.21 -10.14
N LYS A 84 -12.50 -10.10 -10.93
CA LYS A 84 -12.82 -11.46 -10.48
C LYS A 84 -11.56 -12.27 -10.16
N LYS A 85 -10.56 -12.24 -11.05
CA LYS A 85 -9.30 -12.95 -10.85
C LYS A 85 -8.56 -12.47 -9.59
N ILE A 86 -8.49 -11.17 -9.36
CA ILE A 86 -7.89 -10.58 -8.15
C ILE A 86 -8.65 -11.04 -6.90
N SER A 87 -9.99 -11.09 -6.95
CA SER A 87 -10.81 -11.57 -5.84
C SER A 87 -10.52 -13.05 -5.51
N GLU A 88 -10.37 -13.90 -6.52
CA GLU A 88 -9.96 -15.30 -6.37
C GLU A 88 -8.57 -15.43 -5.77
N LEU A 89 -7.59 -14.67 -6.30
CA LEU A 89 -6.21 -14.67 -5.80
C LEU A 89 -6.13 -14.19 -4.36
N ARG A 90 -6.93 -13.21 -3.97
CA ARG A 90 -7.03 -12.76 -2.58
C ARG A 90 -7.55 -13.87 -1.67
N LYS A 91 -8.55 -14.64 -2.10
CA LYS A 91 -9.07 -15.77 -1.32
C LYS A 91 -8.00 -16.86 -1.17
N SER A 92 -7.31 -17.22 -2.24
CA SER A 92 -6.25 -18.24 -2.17
C SER A 92 -5.07 -17.79 -1.33
N TYR A 93 -4.65 -16.52 -1.42
CA TYR A 93 -3.58 -15.96 -0.59
C TYR A 93 -3.91 -16.01 0.91
N ARG A 94 -5.16 -15.71 1.27
CA ARG A 94 -5.61 -15.82 2.67
C ARG A 94 -5.65 -17.25 3.20
N ALA A 95 -5.79 -18.23 2.32
CA ALA A 95 -5.76 -19.65 2.68
C ALA A 95 -4.33 -20.20 2.80
N MET A 96 -3.31 -19.44 2.41
CA MET A 96 -1.91 -19.87 2.51
C MET A 96 -1.41 -19.85 3.96
N THR A 97 -0.57 -20.82 4.28
CA THR A 97 0.16 -20.84 5.56
C THR A 97 1.20 -19.72 5.61
N ASP A 98 1.75 -19.47 6.80
CA ASP A 98 2.79 -18.45 6.97
C ASP A 98 4.10 -18.87 6.25
N GLU A 99 4.41 -20.17 6.19
CA GLU A 99 5.59 -20.68 5.48
C GLU A 99 5.47 -20.48 3.97
N GLN A 100 4.29 -20.73 3.40
CA GLN A 100 4.03 -20.48 1.98
C GLN A 100 4.16 -19.00 1.62
N ARG A 101 3.67 -18.11 2.50
CA ARG A 101 3.83 -16.67 2.32
C ARG A 101 5.27 -16.22 2.49
N ALA A 102 6.01 -16.77 3.45
CA ALA A 102 7.43 -16.48 3.64
C ALA A 102 8.28 -16.89 2.42
N GLU A 103 7.95 -18.01 1.77
CA GLU A 103 8.64 -18.44 0.55
C GLU A 103 8.37 -17.48 -0.62
N LEU A 104 7.13 -16.99 -0.75
CA LEU A 104 6.80 -15.95 -1.73
C LEU A 104 7.57 -14.65 -1.47
N THR A 105 7.72 -14.26 -0.20
CA THR A 105 8.56 -13.09 0.17
C THR A 105 9.99 -13.28 -0.30
N LYS A 106 10.62 -14.42 -0.01
CA LYS A 106 12.02 -14.69 -0.42
C LYS A 106 12.18 -14.59 -1.93
N GLN A 107 11.24 -15.13 -2.69
CA GLN A 107 11.27 -15.11 -4.15
C GLN A 107 11.16 -13.67 -4.68
N ALA A 108 10.25 -12.87 -4.12
CA ALA A 108 10.12 -11.45 -4.46
C ALA A 108 11.39 -10.63 -4.11
N GLU A 109 12.04 -10.92 -2.99
CA GLU A 109 13.28 -10.25 -2.57
C GLU A 109 14.45 -10.53 -3.53
N VAL A 110 14.54 -11.76 -4.05
CA VAL A 110 15.52 -12.12 -5.07
C VAL A 110 15.25 -11.33 -6.36
N GLU A 111 14.00 -11.28 -6.82
CA GLU A 111 13.61 -10.51 -8.01
C GLU A 111 13.91 -9.01 -7.82
N LEU A 112 13.65 -8.45 -6.63
CA LEU A 112 13.96 -7.05 -6.29
C LEU A 112 15.47 -6.79 -6.36
N SER A 113 16.27 -7.65 -5.74
CA SER A 113 17.74 -7.51 -5.70
C SER A 113 18.33 -7.53 -7.11
N VAL A 114 17.91 -8.49 -7.95
CA VAL A 114 18.32 -8.59 -9.35
C VAL A 114 17.89 -7.34 -10.15
N GLY A 115 16.67 -6.85 -9.93
CA GLY A 115 16.17 -5.64 -10.59
C GLY A 115 16.98 -4.39 -10.23
N LEU A 116 17.40 -4.24 -8.98
CA LEU A 116 18.25 -3.14 -8.53
C LEU A 116 19.65 -3.20 -9.14
N GLU A 117 20.26 -4.39 -9.20
CA GLU A 117 21.56 -4.58 -9.83
C GLU A 117 21.53 -4.24 -11.33
N LEU A 118 20.47 -4.65 -12.04
CA LEU A 118 20.30 -4.33 -13.46
C LEU A 118 20.13 -2.82 -13.67
N LYS A 119 19.31 -2.16 -12.84
CA LYS A 119 19.13 -0.71 -12.91
C LYS A 119 20.47 0.03 -12.72
N GLU A 120 21.24 -0.37 -11.72
CA GLU A 120 22.55 0.24 -11.45
C GLU A 120 23.51 0.10 -12.63
N ARG A 121 23.52 -1.05 -13.32
CA ARG A 121 24.32 -1.26 -14.54
C ARG A 121 23.87 -0.36 -15.67
N VAL A 122 22.56 -0.23 -15.90
CA VAL A 122 21.99 0.65 -16.94
C VAL A 122 22.37 2.11 -16.69
N ASP A 123 22.19 2.59 -15.46
CA ASP A 123 22.50 3.97 -15.06
C ASP A 123 24.00 4.28 -15.23
N LYS A 124 24.90 3.32 -14.95
CA LYS A 124 26.34 3.47 -15.17
C LYS A 124 26.79 3.35 -16.64
N SER A 125 25.98 2.74 -17.48
CA SER A 125 26.27 2.53 -18.91
C SER A 125 25.73 3.62 -19.84
N THR A 126 24.99 4.59 -19.28
CA THR A 126 24.46 5.74 -20.01
C THR A 126 25.43 6.93 -19.82
N PRO A 127 26.08 7.45 -20.89
CA PRO A 127 27.05 8.54 -20.80
C PRO A 127 26.43 9.90 -20.42
#